data_AF-A0A4Y2GVK8-F1
#
_entry.id   AF-A0A4Y2GVK8-F1
#
_cell.length_a   1.000
_cell.length_b   1.000
_cell.length_c   1.000
_cell.angle_alpha   90.00
_cell.angle_beta   90.00
_cell.angle_gamma   90.00
#
_symmetry.space_group_name_H-M   'P 1'
#
loop_
_entity.id
_entity.type
_entity.pdbx_description
1 polymer ?
#
loop_
_entity_poly.entity_id
_entity_poly.type
_entity_poly.pdbx_seq_one_letter_code
_entity_poly.pdbx_strand_id
1 'polypeptide(L)'
;MLFRHVQGRYLPSQKGPLSFLPGEMVNFGHFCGLLLFFYFPKTTKTFMFTGESRTKNKLLHRYLTTTRYVQKWYEGDIRDVNDSAHRALSIVISMHARVGKKMADLNDGVVYISQWDMVLSQWYIVGPIALF
;
A
#
# COMPACT_ATOMS: atom_id res chain seq x y z
N MET A 1 23.01 -15.89 30.87
CA MET A 1 21.85 -16.58 31.45
C MET A 1 21.10 -15.61 32.35
N LEU A 2 20.13 -14.84 31.83
CA LEU A 2 18.90 -14.38 32.49
C LEU A 2 18.18 -13.34 31.59
N PHE A 3 17.31 -13.81 30.71
CA PHE A 3 16.16 -13.03 30.23
C PHE A 3 14.95 -13.89 30.52
N ARG A 4 14.28 -13.63 31.65
CA ARG A 4 12.95 -14.18 31.94
C ARG A 4 11.91 -13.11 31.66
N HIS A 5 10.96 -13.49 30.81
CA HIS A 5 9.55 -13.10 30.83
C HIS A 5 9.22 -11.66 31.22
N VAL A 6 8.93 -10.85 30.20
CA VAL A 6 7.77 -9.95 30.28
C VAL A 6 6.69 -10.55 29.40
N GLN A 7 5.71 -11.17 30.06
CA GLN A 7 4.49 -11.69 29.46
C GLN A 7 3.75 -10.59 28.70
N GLY A 8 3.15 -10.98 27.59
CA GLY A 8 2.32 -10.14 26.75
C GLY A 8 1.20 -9.48 27.54
N ARG A 9 1.20 -8.15 27.52
CA ARG A 9 -0.04 -7.38 27.65
C ARG A 9 -0.51 -7.11 26.23
N TYR A 10 -1.47 -7.92 25.76
CA TYR A 10 -2.32 -7.50 24.65
C TYR A 10 -3.02 -6.22 25.10
N LEU A 11 -2.55 -5.09 24.58
CA LEU A 11 -3.33 -3.86 24.65
C LEU A 11 -4.69 -4.18 24.00
N PRO A 12 -5.82 -3.73 24.59
CA PRO A 12 -7.10 -3.87 23.92
C PRO A 12 -6.95 -3.26 22.53
N SER A 13 -7.38 -4.00 21.49
CA SER A 13 -7.42 -3.55 20.10
C SER A 13 -7.99 -2.13 20.08
N GLN A 14 -7.10 -1.14 19.99
CA GLN A 14 -7.52 0.21 19.75
C GLN A 14 -8.09 0.17 18.35
N LYS A 15 -9.37 0.52 18.22
CA LYS A 15 -9.95 0.76 16.90
C LYS A 15 -8.96 1.63 16.12
N GLY A 16 -8.63 1.20 14.90
CA GLY A 16 -7.61 1.85 14.10
C GLY A 16 -7.81 3.37 14.03
N PRO A 17 -6.75 4.14 13.74
CA PRO A 17 -6.74 5.60 13.80
C PRO A 17 -7.75 6.30 12.89
N LEU A 18 -8.51 5.56 12.06
CA LEU A 18 -9.55 6.08 11.15
C LEU A 18 -10.96 5.63 11.54
N SER A 19 -11.14 5.00 12.70
CA SER A 19 -12.44 4.46 13.13
C SER A 19 -13.54 5.50 13.40
N PHE A 20 -13.20 6.79 13.37
CA PHE A 20 -14.12 7.91 13.47
C PHE A 20 -14.60 8.45 12.11
N LEU A 21 -13.95 8.09 11.00
CA LEU A 21 -14.37 8.50 9.66
C LEU A 21 -15.35 7.47 9.08
N PRO A 22 -16.38 7.91 8.32
CA PRO A 22 -17.19 7.00 7.53
C PRO A 22 -16.29 6.19 6.59
N GLY A 23 -16.42 4.86 6.57
CA GLY A 23 -15.60 4.00 5.71
C GLY A 23 -15.72 4.34 4.21
N GLU A 24 -16.85 4.93 3.82
CA GLU A 24 -17.10 5.45 2.47
C GLU A 24 -16.17 6.62 2.11
N MET A 25 -15.91 7.54 3.05
CA MET A 25 -14.99 8.67 2.85
C MET A 25 -13.53 8.21 2.72
N VAL A 26 -13.12 7.26 3.56
CA VAL A 26 -11.78 6.64 3.50
C VAL A 26 -11.57 5.95 2.15
N ASN A 27 -12.54 5.18 1.68
CA ASN A 27 -12.47 4.49 0.40
C ASN A 27 -12.46 5.47 -0.79
N PHE A 28 -13.24 6.55 -0.73
CA PHE A 28 -13.22 7.60 -1.74
C PHE A 28 -11.87 8.34 -1.79
N GLY A 29 -11.31 8.71 -0.64
CA GLY A 29 -9.98 9.31 -0.53
C GLY A 29 -8.89 8.42 -1.13
N HIS A 30 -8.88 7.13 -0.82
CA HIS A 30 -7.97 6.17 -1.45
C HIS A 30 -8.13 6.10 -2.96
N PHE A 31 -9.37 6.08 -3.46
CA PHE A 31 -9.65 6.03 -4.88
C PHE A 31 -9.14 7.28 -5.62
N CYS A 32 -9.44 8.48 -5.10
CA CYS A 32 -8.90 9.75 -5.61
C CYS A 32 -7.37 9.76 -5.59
N GLY A 33 -6.79 9.28 -4.50
CA GLY A 33 -5.35 9.10 -4.34
C GLY A 33 -4.73 8.24 -5.42
N LEU A 34 -5.33 7.09 -5.71
CA LEU A 34 -4.86 6.20 -6.76
C LEU A 34 -4.93 6.85 -8.15
N LEU A 35 -5.93 7.69 -8.44
CA LEU A 35 -5.99 8.44 -9.70
C LEU A 35 -4.82 9.41 -9.88
N LEU A 36 -4.30 9.99 -8.79
CA LEU A 36 -3.14 10.90 -8.85
C LEU A 36 -1.87 10.20 -9.37
N PHE A 37 -1.74 8.89 -9.21
CA PHE A 37 -0.57 8.14 -9.70
C PHE A 37 -0.39 8.25 -11.22
N PHE A 38 -1.47 8.43 -11.98
CA PHE A 38 -1.40 8.53 -13.44
C PHE A 38 -0.75 9.81 -13.95
N TYR A 39 -0.71 10.86 -13.13
CA TYR A 39 -0.09 12.13 -13.50
C TYR A 39 1.44 12.07 -13.48
N PHE A 40 2.03 11.04 -12.88
CA PHE A 40 3.49 10.88 -12.79
C PHE A 40 3.99 9.87 -13.82
N PRO A 41 4.74 10.29 -14.87
CA PRO A 41 5.14 9.40 -15.96
C PRO A 41 5.94 8.17 -15.51
N LYS A 42 6.82 8.34 -14.52
CA LYS A 42 7.62 7.26 -13.93
C LYS A 42 6.73 6.19 -13.31
N THR A 43 5.76 6.62 -12.51
CA THR A 43 4.78 5.77 -11.85
C THR A 43 3.90 5.03 -12.86
N THR A 44 3.41 5.75 -13.87
CA THR A 44 2.64 5.15 -14.98
C THR A 44 3.45 4.10 -15.74
N LYS A 45 4.74 4.36 -16.02
CA LYS A 45 5.64 3.37 -16.65
C LYS A 45 5.76 2.11 -15.79
N THR A 46 5.96 2.25 -14.48
CA THR A 46 6.00 1.12 -13.54
C THR A 46 4.69 0.32 -13.51
N PHE A 47 3.54 1.00 -13.53
CA PHE A 47 2.23 0.35 -13.56
C PHE A 47 1.99 -0.44 -14.84
N MET A 48 2.40 0.11 -15.99
CA MET A 48 2.23 -0.56 -17.29
C MET A 48 3.23 -1.70 -17.51
N PHE A 49 4.40 -1.65 -16.88
CA PHE A 49 5.48 -2.61 -17.05
C PHE A 49 5.07 -4.07 -16.83
N THR A 50 4.24 -4.34 -15.82
CA THR A 50 3.82 -5.72 -15.49
C THR A 50 2.76 -6.29 -16.42
N GLY A 51 2.09 -5.47 -17.24
CA GLY A 51 0.93 -5.89 -18.03
C GLY A 51 -0.38 -6.04 -17.24
N GLU A 52 -0.34 -5.96 -15.90
CA GLU A 52 -1.50 -6.05 -15.01
C GLU A 52 -2.35 -4.78 -14.97
N SER A 53 -2.06 -3.82 -15.84
CA SER A 53 -2.82 -2.58 -16.04
C SER A 53 -3.09 -2.28 -17.52
N ARG A 54 -2.92 -3.27 -18.41
CA ARG A 54 -3.02 -3.08 -19.87
C ARG A 54 -4.45 -2.87 -20.41
N THR A 55 -5.47 -3.25 -19.63
CA THR A 55 -6.88 -3.05 -20.00
C THR A 55 -7.62 -2.32 -18.90
N LYS A 56 -8.70 -1.61 -19.25
CA LYS A 56 -9.55 -0.89 -18.27
C LYS A 56 -10.04 -1.83 -17.15
N ASN A 57 -10.44 -3.05 -17.49
CA ASN A 57 -10.91 -4.03 -16.49
C ASN A 57 -9.80 -4.51 -15.56
N LYS A 58 -8.61 -4.83 -16.09
CA LYS A 58 -7.45 -5.20 -15.26
C LYS A 58 -7.03 -4.06 -14.34
N LEU A 59 -7.05 -2.84 -14.86
CA LEU A 59 -6.72 -1.66 -14.11
C LEU A 59 -7.72 -1.39 -12.98
N LEU A 60 -9.03 -1.45 -13.28
CA LEU A 60 -10.08 -1.30 -12.27
C LEU A 60 -9.97 -2.38 -11.19
N HIS A 61 -9.78 -3.64 -11.58
CA HIS A 61 -9.58 -4.74 -10.64
C HIS A 61 -8.40 -4.50 -9.71
N ARG A 62 -7.27 -4.03 -10.26
CA ARG A 62 -6.08 -3.68 -9.49
C ARG A 62 -6.35 -2.56 -8.49
N TYR A 63 -7.10 -1.53 -8.89
CA TYR A 63 -7.42 -0.39 -8.02
C TYR A 63 -8.31 -0.83 -6.85
N LEU A 64 -9.40 -1.56 -7.14
CA LEU A 64 -10.27 -2.13 -6.10
C LEU A 64 -9.51 -3.07 -5.16
N THR A 65 -8.60 -3.88 -5.69
CA THR A 65 -7.74 -4.75 -4.90
C THR A 65 -6.77 -3.96 -4.02
N THR A 66 -6.21 -2.87 -4.54
CA THR A 66 -5.30 -1.99 -3.80
C THR A 66 -6.03 -1.29 -2.65
N THR A 67 -7.21 -0.73 -2.89
CA THR A 67 -8.05 -0.13 -1.83
C THR A 67 -8.36 -1.14 -0.73
N ARG A 68 -8.71 -2.39 -1.08
CA ARG A 68 -8.94 -3.45 -0.08
C ARG A 68 -7.68 -3.81 0.72
N TYR A 69 -6.51 -3.84 0.10
CA TYR A 69 -5.26 -4.09 0.83
C TYR A 69 -4.95 -2.97 1.82
N VAL A 70 -5.11 -1.72 1.38
CA VAL A 70 -4.88 -0.55 2.21
C VAL A 70 -5.90 -0.49 3.36
N GLN A 71 -7.17 -0.77 3.10
CA GLN A 71 -8.21 -0.86 4.13
C GLN A 71 -7.83 -1.85 5.24
N LYS A 72 -7.33 -3.05 4.87
CA LYS A 72 -6.87 -4.04 5.86
C LYS A 72 -5.77 -3.50 6.77
N TRP A 73 -4.91 -2.60 6.30
CA TRP A 73 -3.85 -2.02 7.12
C TRP A 73 -4.38 -1.14 8.25
N TYR A 74 -5.60 -0.60 8.12
CA TYR A 74 -6.25 0.19 9.16
C TYR A 74 -7.16 -0.63 10.08
N GLU A 75 -7.67 -1.75 9.59
CA GLU A 75 -8.63 -2.58 10.32
C GLU A 75 -7.97 -3.66 11.18
N GLY A 76 -6.75 -4.10 10.84
CA GLY A 76 -6.03 -5.15 11.58
C GLY A 76 -4.71 -4.67 12.19
N ASP A 77 -4.01 -5.58 12.88
CA ASP A 77 -2.69 -5.29 13.46
C ASP A 77 -1.56 -5.65 12.50
N ILE A 78 -0.90 -4.65 11.92
CA ILE A 78 0.27 -4.86 11.05
C ILE A 78 1.49 -5.44 11.78
N ARG A 79 1.51 -5.43 13.13
CA ARG A 79 2.59 -5.98 13.93
C ARG A 79 2.41 -7.46 14.23
N ASP A 80 1.19 -7.98 14.15
CA ASP A 80 0.92 -9.41 14.30
C ASP A 80 1.11 -10.14 12.96
N VAL A 81 2.13 -10.99 12.88
CA VAL A 81 2.45 -11.79 11.68
C VAL A 81 1.31 -12.71 11.24
N ASN A 82 0.39 -13.06 12.15
CA ASN A 82 -0.78 -13.87 11.88
C ASN A 82 -2.00 -13.05 11.45
N ASP A 83 -1.94 -11.72 11.50
CA ASP A 83 -3.02 -10.86 11.04
C ASP A 83 -3.02 -10.77 9.50
N SER A 84 -4.22 -10.62 8.95
CA SER A 84 -4.43 -10.35 7.53
C SER A 84 -3.83 -9.03 7.06
N ALA A 85 -3.73 -8.02 7.94
CA ALA A 85 -3.12 -6.73 7.71
C ALA A 85 -1.61 -6.86 7.47
N HIS A 86 -0.92 -7.62 8.33
CA HIS A 86 0.49 -7.92 8.15
C HIS A 86 0.75 -8.69 6.86
N ARG A 87 -0.03 -9.74 6.57
CA ARG A 87 0.08 -10.49 5.31
C ARG A 87 -0.12 -9.60 4.08
N ALA A 88 -1.15 -8.74 4.11
CA ALA A 88 -1.42 -7.79 3.04
C ALA A 88 -0.23 -6.86 2.79
N LEU A 89 0.35 -6.28 3.85
CA LEU A 89 1.51 -5.40 3.76
C LEU A 89 2.73 -6.14 3.20
N SER A 90 3.03 -7.33 3.70
CA SER A 90 4.15 -8.17 3.25
C SER A 90 4.03 -8.55 1.78
N ILE A 91 2.82 -8.87 1.30
CA ILE A 91 2.54 -9.11 -0.12
C ILE A 91 2.89 -7.86 -0.94
N VAL A 92 2.40 -6.69 -0.57
CA VAL A 92 2.63 -5.44 -1.31
C VAL A 92 4.11 -5.05 -1.32
N ILE A 93 4.84 -5.21 -0.22
CA ILE A 93 6.30 -4.99 -0.15
C ILE A 93 7.02 -5.93 -1.13
N SER A 94 6.68 -7.22 -1.11
CA SER A 94 7.30 -8.20 -2.00
C SER A 94 7.02 -7.92 -3.49
N MET A 95 5.81 -7.44 -3.81
CA MET A 95 5.43 -7.06 -5.17
C MET A 95 6.26 -5.88 -5.66
N HIS A 96 6.38 -4.82 -4.86
CA HIS A 96 7.18 -3.64 -5.19
C HIS A 96 8.66 -3.97 -5.35
N ALA A 97 9.24 -4.75 -4.44
CA ALA A 97 10.64 -5.17 -4.53
C ALA A 97 10.90 -6.00 -5.80
N ARG A 98 10.00 -6.92 -6.14
CA ARG A 98 10.10 -7.74 -7.36
C ARG A 98 10.01 -6.92 -8.63
N VAL A 99 9.08 -5.96 -8.70
CA VAL A 99 8.94 -5.08 -9.87
C VAL A 99 10.14 -4.15 -9.99
N GLY A 100 10.60 -3.57 -8.87
CA GLY A 100 11.77 -2.70 -8.84
C GLY A 100 13.01 -3.41 -9.37
N LYS A 101 13.26 -4.65 -8.91
CA LYS A 101 14.34 -5.49 -9.43
C LYS A 101 14.22 -5.71 -10.94
N LYS A 102 13.06 -6.16 -11.43
CA LYS A 102 12.84 -6.41 -12.87
C LYS A 102 13.01 -5.16 -13.73
N MET A 103 12.64 -3.99 -13.21
CA MET A 103 12.80 -2.74 -13.95
C MET A 103 14.24 -2.21 -13.89
N ALA A 104 15.01 -2.52 -12.84
CA ALA A 104 16.44 -2.23 -12.81
C ALA A 104 17.20 -2.99 -13.90
N ASP A 105 16.75 -4.21 -14.26
CA ASP A 105 17.31 -5.01 -15.36
C ASP A 105 17.15 -4.34 -16.74
N LEU A 106 16.33 -3.28 -16.87
CA LEU A 106 16.24 -2.49 -18.11
C LEU A 106 17.49 -1.64 -18.38
N ASN A 107 18.32 -1.39 -17.36
CA ASN A 107 19.55 -0.62 -17.43
C ASN A 107 19.41 0.74 -18.14
N ASP A 108 18.29 1.43 -17.94
CA ASP A 108 17.95 2.72 -18.57
C ASP A 108 18.38 3.94 -17.72
N GLY A 109 19.20 3.72 -16.67
CA GLY A 109 19.66 4.75 -15.74
C GLY A 109 18.59 5.24 -14.75
N VAL A 110 17.39 4.66 -14.74
CA VAL A 110 16.28 5.08 -13.87
C VAL A 110 16.13 4.12 -12.69
N VAL A 111 16.12 4.67 -11.47
CA VAL A 111 15.78 3.91 -10.26
C VAL A 111 14.27 3.87 -10.08
N TYR A 112 13.63 2.77 -10.47
CA TYR A 112 12.20 2.55 -10.26
C TYR A 112 11.91 2.04 -8.85
N ILE A 113 10.81 2.52 -8.25
CA ILE A 113 10.35 2.10 -6.91
C ILE A 113 11.44 2.30 -5.84
N SER A 114 12.05 3.49 -5.85
CA SER A 114 12.92 3.95 -4.76
C SER A 114 12.12 4.19 -3.48
N GLN A 115 12.80 4.35 -2.35
CA GLN A 115 12.15 4.75 -1.09
C GLN A 115 11.42 6.09 -1.23
N TRP A 116 11.93 7.01 -2.04
CA TRP A 116 11.25 8.27 -2.36
C TRP A 116 9.93 8.03 -3.11
N ASP A 117 9.93 7.14 -4.10
CA ASP A 117 8.70 6.78 -4.83
C ASP A 117 7.67 6.10 -3.90
N MET A 118 8.13 5.30 -2.92
CA MET A 118 7.27 4.67 -1.93
C MET A 118 6.64 5.68 -0.96
N VAL A 119 7.40 6.67 -0.50
CA VAL A 119 6.88 7.76 0.35
C VAL A 119 5.86 8.60 -0.42
N LEU A 120 6.14 8.97 -1.67
CA LEU A 120 5.16 9.67 -2.51
C LEU A 120 3.90 8.83 -2.72
N SER A 121 4.05 7.53 -2.95
CA SER A 121 2.92 6.60 -3.10
C SER A 121 2.05 6.52 -1.85
N GLN A 122 2.66 6.50 -0.66
CA GLN A 122 1.94 6.57 0.61
C GLN A 122 1.18 7.90 0.75
N TRP A 123 1.80 9.02 0.36
CA TRP A 123 1.15 10.33 0.40
C TRP A 123 -0.06 10.40 -0.53
N TYR A 124 0.00 9.82 -1.72
CA TYR A 124 -1.18 9.74 -2.58
C TYR A 124 -2.30 8.91 -1.97
N ILE A 125 -2.00 7.87 -1.19
CA ILE A 125 -3.01 6.98 -0.60
C ILE A 125 -3.62 7.58 0.68
N VAL A 126 -2.80 8.20 1.53
CA VAL A 126 -3.20 8.73 2.85
C VAL A 126 -3.57 10.21 2.80
N GLY A 127 -2.85 11.01 2.01
CA GLY A 127 -3.01 12.46 1.93
C GLY A 127 -4.44 12.90 1.61
N PRO A 128 -5.12 12.32 0.61
CA PRO A 128 -6.52 12.67 0.31
C PRO A 128 -7.48 12.41 1.47
N ILE A 129 -7.24 11.41 2.32
CA ILE A 129 -8.07 11.16 3.52
C ILE A 129 -7.89 12.25 4.57
N ALA A 130 -6.70 12.85 4.64
CA ALA A 130 -6.47 13.96 5.56
C ALA A 130 -7.08 15.28 5.04
N LEU A 131 -7.37 15.37 3.74
CA LEU A 131 -7.89 16.58 3.09
C LEU A 131 -9.41 16.61 2.98
N PHE A 132 -10.10 15.46 3.10
CA PHE A 132 -11.54 15.29 2.96
C PHE A 132 -12.11 14.47 4.11
#